data_AF-A0A3D4BDB6-F1
#
_entry.id   AF-A0A3D4BDB6-F1
#
_cell.length_a   1.000
_cell.length_b   1.000
_cell.length_c   1.000
_cell.angle_alpha   90.00
_cell.angle_beta   90.00
_cell.angle_gamma   90.00
#
_symmetry.space_group_name_H-M   'P 1'
#
loop_
_entity.id
_entity.type
_entity.pdbx_description
1 polymer ?
#
loop_
_entity_poly.entity_id
_entity_poly.type
_entity_poly.pdbx_seq_one_letter_code
_entity_poly.pdbx_strand_id
1 'polypeptide(L)'
;MTHASCRNQPSTAHFSWQDLNHLPNLQELMQHVGFDTPCLKDWSAHDQYDAYWEHIDQDRMHAHIRVPGLHAGGWFDHLTRGQFNAYRNIRDQGGTEAARSGQRLLIGPWGHKTVSKPGPDHQQYGDWHFGPEANLSVMAHEFQCLDFYLKDIDNGYAQQAPVKVFLMGDNRWVDLDDWPPQVDMQSWCLDSDGSANMWSGNGALKREAPDRSMEDVFTYDPTNPVPTLGGAIYWGLDQWGPVDQRPILDRPDVLYYRSDPLPNPISIIGDINLDLTIASDSVDTDFVAKLCVEEVSGAVTCLTVGSLRCRYRQSWSQPQPLTPGESSPLTLRL
;
A
#
# COMPACT_ATOMS: atom_id res chain seq x y z
N MET A 1 13.24 9.81 -16.05
CA MET A 1 12.01 10.01 -16.84
C MET A 1 10.98 10.59 -15.90
N THR A 2 10.75 11.90 -15.95
CA THR A 2 9.79 12.57 -15.06
C THR A 2 8.39 12.48 -15.65
N HIS A 3 7.38 12.24 -14.80
CA HIS A 3 5.94 12.18 -15.11
C HIS A 3 5.32 13.49 -15.62
N ALA A 4 6.11 14.37 -16.24
CA ALA A 4 5.66 15.64 -16.81
C ALA A 4 5.89 15.64 -18.33
N SER A 5 4.79 15.52 -19.07
CA SER A 5 4.63 15.86 -20.49
C SER A 5 5.56 15.15 -21.48
N CYS A 6 5.24 13.90 -21.82
CA CYS A 6 5.47 13.50 -23.21
C CYS A 6 4.63 14.43 -24.08
N ARG A 7 5.26 15.27 -24.92
CA ARG A 7 4.55 16.18 -25.85
C ARG A 7 3.57 15.44 -26.79
N ASN A 8 3.75 14.13 -26.93
CA ASN A 8 2.92 13.25 -27.75
C ASN A 8 1.98 12.38 -26.90
N GLN A 9 1.76 12.69 -25.62
CA GLN A 9 0.79 11.95 -24.82
C GLN A 9 -0.60 12.15 -25.41
N PRO A 10 -1.30 11.09 -25.83
CA PRO A 10 -2.68 11.20 -26.29
C PRO A 10 -3.55 11.78 -25.18
N SER A 11 -4.53 12.61 -25.55
CA SER A 11 -5.54 13.06 -24.61
C SER A 11 -6.25 11.85 -24.02
N THR A 12 -6.55 11.89 -22.71
CA THR A 12 -7.33 10.86 -22.02
C THR A 12 -8.73 11.36 -21.65
N ALA A 13 -9.13 12.53 -22.15
CA ALA A 13 -10.38 13.19 -21.77
C ALA A 13 -11.65 12.52 -22.36
N HIS A 14 -11.50 11.60 -23.31
CA HIS A 14 -12.61 10.95 -24.03
C HIS A 14 -13.00 9.58 -23.50
N PHE A 15 -12.35 9.09 -22.43
CA PHE A 15 -12.70 7.85 -21.74
C PHE A 15 -12.50 8.00 -20.24
N SER A 16 -13.20 7.20 -19.45
CA SER A 16 -12.98 7.07 -18.01
C SER A 16 -12.45 5.68 -17.63
N TRP A 17 -11.82 5.55 -16.47
CA TRP A 17 -11.47 4.23 -15.94
C TRP A 17 -12.69 3.34 -15.75
N GLN A 18 -13.84 3.92 -15.41
CA GLN A 18 -15.10 3.20 -15.30
C GLN A 18 -15.50 2.57 -16.64
N ASP A 19 -15.39 3.32 -17.74
CA ASP A 19 -15.67 2.78 -19.09
C ASP A 19 -14.72 1.64 -19.44
N LEU A 20 -13.42 1.81 -19.17
CA LEU A 20 -12.40 0.83 -19.52
C LEU A 20 -12.54 -0.49 -18.73
N ASN A 21 -12.96 -0.42 -17.47
CA ASN A 21 -13.09 -1.59 -16.59
C ASN A 21 -14.20 -2.55 -17.05
N HIS A 22 -15.15 -2.10 -17.87
CA HIS A 22 -16.23 -2.93 -18.40
C HIS A 22 -15.92 -3.53 -19.76
N LEU A 23 -14.74 -3.25 -20.34
CA LEU A 23 -14.36 -3.80 -21.63
C LEU A 23 -13.87 -5.25 -21.49
N PRO A 24 -14.37 -6.17 -22.32
CA PRO A 24 -14.18 -7.61 -22.13
C PRO A 24 -12.77 -8.10 -22.49
N ASN A 25 -11.99 -7.29 -23.21
CA ASN A 25 -10.64 -7.65 -23.64
C ASN A 25 -9.80 -6.40 -24.02
N LEU A 26 -8.49 -6.61 -24.14
CA LEU A 26 -7.53 -5.55 -24.47
C LEU A 26 -7.72 -4.96 -25.86
N GLN A 27 -8.23 -5.73 -26.83
CA GLN A 27 -8.47 -5.20 -28.17
C GLN A 27 -9.54 -4.13 -28.15
N GLU A 28 -10.66 -4.37 -27.45
CA GLU A 28 -11.72 -3.40 -27.25
C GLU A 28 -11.24 -2.20 -26.42
N LEU A 29 -10.42 -2.44 -25.40
CA LEU A 29 -9.77 -1.38 -24.63
C LEU A 29 -8.94 -0.46 -25.53
N MET A 30 -8.05 -1.02 -26.36
CA MET A 30 -7.19 -0.26 -27.27
C MET A 30 -7.98 0.52 -28.32
N GLN A 31 -9.05 -0.09 -28.85
CA GLN A 31 -9.98 0.58 -29.77
C GLN A 31 -10.69 1.75 -29.09
N HIS A 32 -11.14 1.56 -27.85
CA HIS A 32 -11.85 2.58 -27.09
C HIS A 32 -10.94 3.77 -26.72
N VAL A 33 -9.72 3.50 -26.25
CA VAL A 33 -8.76 4.59 -25.96
C VAL A 33 -8.25 5.28 -27.24
N GLY A 34 -8.29 4.61 -28.39
CA GLY A 34 -8.01 5.19 -29.70
C GLY A 34 -6.51 5.31 -30.04
N PHE A 35 -5.64 4.61 -29.31
CA PHE A 35 -4.20 4.54 -29.57
C PHE A 35 -3.62 3.21 -29.11
N ASP A 36 -2.46 2.84 -29.67
CA ASP A 36 -1.76 1.60 -29.32
C ASP A 36 -1.13 1.70 -27.92
N THR A 37 -1.25 0.63 -27.15
CA THR A 37 -0.72 0.49 -25.79
C THR A 37 0.24 -0.72 -25.71
N PRO A 38 1.39 -0.66 -26.41
CA PRO A 38 2.28 -1.81 -26.57
C PRO A 38 2.76 -2.38 -25.23
N CYS A 39 3.08 -1.53 -24.26
CA CYS A 39 3.46 -1.99 -22.92
C CYS A 39 2.33 -2.75 -22.22
N LEU A 40 1.09 -2.27 -22.32
CA LEU A 40 -0.05 -2.96 -21.71
C LEU A 40 -0.27 -4.34 -22.34
N LYS A 41 -0.17 -4.41 -23.67
CA LYS A 41 -0.25 -5.67 -24.41
C LYS A 41 0.85 -6.64 -23.99
N ASP A 42 2.09 -6.16 -23.91
CA ASP A 42 3.25 -6.94 -23.49
C ASP A 42 3.07 -7.46 -22.05
N TRP A 43 2.79 -6.57 -21.08
CA TRP A 43 2.59 -6.93 -19.68
C TRP A 43 1.44 -7.90 -19.46
N SER A 44 0.35 -7.76 -20.22
CA SER A 44 -0.80 -8.67 -20.11
C SER A 44 -0.51 -10.10 -20.56
N ALA A 45 0.54 -10.31 -21.37
CA ALA A 45 0.99 -11.64 -21.78
C ALA A 45 1.83 -12.33 -20.69
N HIS A 46 2.18 -11.61 -19.62
CA HIS A 46 3.03 -12.04 -18.52
C HIS A 46 2.27 -11.93 -17.18
N ASP A 47 1.21 -12.72 -17.00
CA ASP A 47 0.38 -12.69 -15.80
C ASP A 47 1.04 -13.35 -14.57
N GLN A 48 2.16 -14.04 -14.74
CA GLN A 48 2.95 -14.70 -13.70
C GLN A 48 4.35 -14.10 -13.62
N TYR A 49 5.04 -14.24 -12.49
CA TYR A 49 6.46 -13.89 -12.37
C TYR A 49 7.33 -14.88 -13.16
N ASP A 50 7.48 -14.62 -14.45
CA ASP A 50 8.31 -15.40 -15.38
C ASP A 50 9.62 -14.69 -15.72
N ALA A 51 10.32 -15.19 -16.74
CA ALA A 51 11.60 -14.66 -17.19
C ALA A 51 11.52 -13.18 -17.61
N TYR A 52 10.36 -12.68 -18.06
CA TYR A 52 10.19 -11.27 -18.40
C TYR A 52 10.35 -10.39 -17.16
N TRP A 53 9.56 -10.68 -16.11
CA TRP A 53 9.62 -9.92 -14.87
C TRP A 53 10.92 -10.14 -14.12
N GLU A 54 11.43 -11.37 -14.10
CA GLU A 54 12.72 -11.70 -13.48
C GLU A 54 13.88 -10.90 -14.09
N HIS A 55 13.86 -10.64 -15.41
CA HIS A 55 14.91 -9.88 -16.09
C HIS A 55 14.98 -8.41 -15.65
N ILE A 56 13.85 -7.82 -15.27
CA ILE A 56 13.75 -6.41 -14.87
C ILE A 56 13.54 -6.24 -13.36
N ASP A 57 13.61 -7.32 -12.60
CA ASP A 57 13.40 -7.32 -11.16
C ASP A 57 14.57 -6.63 -10.43
N GLN A 58 14.28 -5.46 -9.89
CA GLN A 58 15.23 -4.66 -9.14
C GLN A 58 15.58 -5.27 -7.77
N ASP A 59 14.75 -6.16 -7.23
CA ASP A 59 15.03 -6.78 -5.93
C ASP A 59 16.31 -7.63 -5.98
N ARG A 60 16.66 -8.14 -7.17
CA ARG A 60 17.89 -8.90 -7.43
C ARG A 60 19.14 -8.03 -7.50
N MET A 61 18.98 -6.71 -7.59
CA MET A 61 20.08 -5.75 -7.72
C MET A 61 20.61 -5.28 -6.36
N HIS A 62 19.88 -5.48 -5.27
CA HIS A 62 20.22 -4.92 -3.95
C HIS A 62 21.64 -5.26 -3.48
N ALA A 63 22.08 -6.52 -3.65
CA ALA A 63 23.42 -6.95 -3.27
C ALA A 63 24.56 -6.32 -4.10
N HIS A 64 24.22 -5.78 -5.29
CA HIS A 64 25.17 -5.10 -6.17
C HIS A 64 25.30 -3.61 -5.86
N ILE A 65 24.45 -3.05 -4.99
CA ILE A 65 24.54 -1.65 -4.58
C ILE A 65 25.73 -1.46 -3.64
N ARG A 66 26.59 -0.50 -3.97
CA ARG A 66 27.88 -0.26 -3.27
C ARG A 66 27.98 1.13 -2.64
N VAL A 67 26.88 1.90 -2.67
CA VAL A 67 26.81 3.29 -2.21
C VAL A 67 25.74 3.47 -1.12
N PRO A 68 25.91 4.47 -0.23
CA PRO A 68 24.85 4.96 0.64
C PRO A 68 23.60 5.40 -0.14
N GLY A 69 22.45 5.45 0.52
CA GLY A 69 21.18 5.81 -0.13
C GLY A 69 20.19 6.47 0.83
N LEU A 70 19.47 7.48 0.34
CA LEU A 70 18.32 8.08 1.03
C LEU A 70 17.05 7.65 0.28
N HIS A 71 16.18 6.91 0.97
CA HIS A 71 14.89 6.45 0.48
C HIS A 71 13.80 7.35 1.03
N ALA A 72 13.21 8.21 0.19
CA ALA A 72 12.15 9.13 0.61
C ALA A 72 10.80 8.78 -0.03
N GLY A 73 9.75 8.73 0.78
CA GLY A 73 8.41 8.37 0.33
C GLY A 73 7.32 8.82 1.29
N GLY A 74 6.13 8.24 1.11
CA GLY A 74 4.99 8.55 1.97
C GLY A 74 4.07 7.36 2.22
N TRP A 75 3.34 7.39 3.33
CA TRP A 75 2.42 6.31 3.73
C TRP A 75 1.38 5.98 2.66
N PHE A 76 1.00 6.95 1.84
CA PHE A 76 -0.01 6.80 0.79
C PHE A 76 0.59 6.82 -0.62
N ASP A 77 1.90 6.57 -0.78
CA ASP A 77 2.50 6.36 -2.10
C ASP A 77 2.51 4.86 -2.46
N HIS A 78 1.87 4.53 -3.58
CA HIS A 78 1.84 3.19 -4.18
C HIS A 78 3.21 2.54 -4.45
N LEU A 79 4.32 3.30 -4.41
CA LEU A 79 5.68 2.77 -4.57
C LEU A 79 6.40 2.49 -3.24
N THR A 80 5.83 2.93 -2.09
CA THR A 80 6.54 2.89 -0.80
C THR A 80 6.92 1.48 -0.35
N ARG A 81 6.14 0.45 -0.74
CA ARG A 81 6.54 -0.95 -0.48
C ARG A 81 7.91 -1.29 -1.06
N GLY A 82 8.17 -0.84 -2.29
CA GLY A 82 9.47 -1.02 -2.95
C GLY A 82 10.58 -0.28 -2.22
N GLN A 83 10.30 0.90 -1.66
CA GLN A 83 11.26 1.67 -0.89
C GLN A 83 11.64 0.98 0.43
N PHE A 84 10.66 0.46 1.17
CA PHE A 84 10.93 -0.33 2.38
C PHE A 84 11.76 -1.58 2.06
N ASN A 85 11.44 -2.26 0.96
CA ASN A 85 12.21 -3.42 0.50
C ASN A 85 13.65 -3.02 0.13
N ALA A 86 13.83 -1.94 -0.63
CA ALA A 86 15.15 -1.47 -1.04
C ALA A 86 16.01 -1.05 0.16
N TYR A 87 15.46 -0.27 1.10
CA TYR A 87 16.16 0.10 2.34
C TYR A 87 16.67 -1.15 3.07
N ARG A 88 15.78 -2.09 3.39
CA ARG A 88 16.14 -3.29 4.17
C ARG A 88 17.13 -4.18 3.43
N ASN A 89 16.87 -4.47 2.17
CA ASN A 89 17.70 -5.41 1.40
C ASN A 89 19.08 -4.83 1.08
N ILE A 90 19.21 -3.53 0.82
CA ILE A 90 20.53 -2.91 0.63
C ILE A 90 21.28 -2.79 1.97
N ARG A 91 20.58 -2.45 3.06
CA ARG A 91 21.15 -2.46 4.41
C ARG A 91 21.71 -3.83 4.78
N ASP A 92 20.99 -4.91 4.46
CA ASP A 92 21.37 -6.27 4.86
C ASP A 92 22.40 -6.90 3.91
N GLN A 93 22.31 -6.61 2.60
CA GLN A 93 23.00 -7.38 1.56
C GLN A 93 23.91 -6.54 0.66
N GLY A 94 23.91 -5.21 0.80
CA GLY A 94 24.68 -4.30 -0.05
C GLY A 94 26.15 -4.70 -0.17
N GLY A 95 26.73 -4.50 -1.36
CA GLY A 95 28.04 -5.02 -1.74
C GLY A 95 29.24 -4.36 -1.03
N THR A 96 29.01 -3.34 -0.21
CA THR A 96 30.05 -2.67 0.61
C THR A 96 29.50 -2.31 1.99
N GLU A 97 30.40 -2.11 2.95
CA GLU A 97 30.01 -1.64 4.28
C GLU A 97 29.35 -0.25 4.25
N ALA A 98 29.85 0.63 3.37
CA ALA A 98 29.27 1.95 3.16
C ALA A 98 27.83 1.87 2.60
N ALA A 99 27.53 0.90 1.73
CA ALA A 99 26.15 0.67 1.30
C ALA A 99 25.29 0.21 2.47
N ARG A 100 25.75 -0.80 3.22
CA ARG A 100 24.96 -1.42 4.30
C ARG A 100 24.64 -0.45 5.46
N SER A 101 25.64 0.29 5.94
CA SER A 101 25.48 1.24 7.06
C SER A 101 25.02 2.65 6.64
N GLY A 102 25.09 2.95 5.33
CA GLY A 102 24.77 4.26 4.76
C GLY A 102 23.33 4.41 4.27
N GLN A 103 22.46 3.42 4.46
CA GLN A 103 21.05 3.58 4.08
C GLN A 103 20.30 4.47 5.07
N ARG A 104 19.42 5.34 4.56
CA ARG A 104 18.50 6.20 5.32
C ARG A 104 17.08 6.10 4.76
N LEU A 105 16.08 6.20 5.62
CA LEU A 105 14.67 6.11 5.25
C LEU A 105 13.90 7.32 5.80
N LEU A 106 13.14 8.00 4.94
CA LEU A 106 12.32 9.17 5.28
C LEU A 106 10.90 8.97 4.76
N ILE A 107 9.95 8.72 5.65
CA ILE A 107 8.54 8.48 5.28
C ILE A 107 7.62 9.51 5.93
N GLY A 108 6.99 10.35 5.12
CA GLY A 108 5.99 11.31 5.57
C GLY A 108 4.54 10.85 5.34
N PRO A 109 3.55 11.65 5.75
CA PRO A 109 2.13 11.36 5.55
C PRO A 109 1.65 11.76 4.14
N TRP A 110 2.49 11.51 3.14
CA TRP A 110 2.32 12.00 1.78
C TRP A 110 1.93 10.87 0.84
N GLY A 111 1.60 11.22 -0.40
CA GLY A 111 1.58 10.27 -1.50
C GLY A 111 2.44 10.75 -2.65
N HIS A 112 2.30 10.08 -3.78
CA HIS A 112 3.30 10.15 -4.85
C HIS A 112 3.57 11.56 -5.39
N LYS A 113 2.52 12.37 -5.56
CA LYS A 113 2.62 13.74 -6.08
C LYS A 113 2.97 14.78 -5.02
N THR A 114 2.93 14.42 -3.74
CA THR A 114 3.09 15.38 -2.63
C THR A 114 4.40 15.23 -1.88
N VAL A 115 5.09 14.08 -1.97
CA VAL A 115 6.39 13.82 -1.30
C VAL A 115 7.46 14.92 -1.48
N SER A 116 7.47 15.62 -2.61
CA SER A 116 8.43 16.69 -2.89
C SER A 116 7.81 18.09 -2.99
N LYS A 117 6.54 18.23 -2.60
CA LYS A 117 5.84 19.53 -2.67
C LYS A 117 5.93 20.25 -1.34
N PRO A 118 6.42 21.50 -1.29
CA PRO A 118 6.37 22.28 -0.06
C PRO A 118 4.98 22.92 0.16
N GLY A 119 4.71 23.34 1.39
CA GLY A 119 3.57 24.18 1.73
C GLY A 119 2.31 23.40 2.09
N PRO A 120 1.11 23.97 1.84
CA PRO A 120 -0.17 23.34 2.22
C PRO A 120 -0.36 21.93 1.63
N ASP A 121 0.09 21.70 0.40
CA ASP A 121 0.05 20.39 -0.27
C ASP A 121 0.87 19.30 0.48
N HIS A 122 1.77 19.70 1.38
CA HIS A 122 2.58 18.79 2.20
C HIS A 122 1.99 18.56 3.59
N GLN A 123 1.02 19.38 3.99
CA GLN A 123 0.36 19.33 5.29
C GLN A 123 -0.96 18.58 5.26
N GLN A 124 -1.44 18.22 4.07
CA GLN A 124 -2.71 17.55 3.87
C GLN A 124 -2.56 16.49 2.76
N TYR A 125 -3.21 15.35 2.96
CA TYR A 125 -3.38 14.33 1.93
C TYR A 125 -4.73 13.66 2.11
N GLY A 126 -5.49 13.48 1.02
CA GLY A 126 -6.88 13.03 1.11
C GLY A 126 -7.70 13.95 2.02
N ASP A 127 -8.48 13.32 2.90
CA ASP A 127 -9.37 13.97 3.87
C ASP A 127 -8.62 14.46 5.13
N TRP A 128 -7.34 14.13 5.29
CA TRP A 128 -6.58 14.40 6.52
C TRP A 128 -5.64 15.59 6.42
N HIS A 129 -5.72 16.47 7.42
CA HIS A 129 -4.76 17.55 7.64
C HIS A 129 -3.78 17.17 8.77
N PHE A 130 -2.52 16.91 8.41
CA PHE A 130 -1.44 16.50 9.31
C PHE A 130 -0.75 17.65 10.04
N GLY A 131 -1.05 18.89 9.65
CA GLY A 131 -0.51 20.07 10.33
C GLY A 131 0.87 20.51 9.83
N PRO A 132 1.40 21.60 10.41
CA PRO A 132 2.64 22.23 9.93
C PRO A 132 3.86 21.32 10.05
N GLU A 133 3.88 20.40 11.01
CA GLU A 133 4.97 19.43 11.21
C GLU A 133 5.17 18.52 9.99
N ALA A 134 4.12 18.22 9.23
CA ALA A 134 4.22 17.41 8.01
C ALA A 134 4.92 18.14 6.85
N ASN A 135 5.06 19.47 6.91
CA ASN A 135 5.73 20.27 5.89
C ASN A 135 7.27 20.23 6.00
N LEU A 136 7.81 19.04 6.15
CA LEU A 136 9.24 18.80 6.17
C LEU A 136 9.82 18.91 4.75
N SER A 137 10.91 19.63 4.56
CA SER A 137 11.53 19.73 3.24
C SER A 137 12.34 18.47 2.91
N VAL A 138 11.78 17.58 2.08
CA VAL A 138 12.49 16.39 1.58
C VAL A 138 13.74 16.80 0.79
N MET A 139 13.63 17.84 -0.05
CA MET A 139 14.76 18.39 -0.81
C MET A 139 15.91 18.87 0.10
N ALA A 140 15.60 19.43 1.28
CA ALA A 140 16.64 19.81 2.22
C ALA A 140 17.39 18.58 2.79
N HIS A 141 16.68 17.47 3.03
CA HIS A 141 17.31 16.22 3.46
C HIS A 141 18.15 15.58 2.35
N GLU A 142 17.69 15.64 1.11
CA GLU A 142 18.45 15.22 -0.06
C GLU A 142 19.74 16.04 -0.21
N PHE A 143 19.66 17.37 -0.12
CA PHE A 143 20.86 18.21 -0.17
C PHE A 143 21.80 17.98 1.01
N GLN A 144 21.26 17.77 2.22
CA GLN A 144 22.09 17.45 3.39
C GLN A 144 22.87 16.14 3.18
N CYS A 145 22.22 15.11 2.63
CA CYS A 145 22.83 13.84 2.26
C CYS A 145 23.91 14.02 1.18
N LEU A 146 23.61 14.75 0.11
CA LEU A 146 24.54 14.98 -0.99
C LEU A 146 25.74 15.83 -0.56
N ASP A 147 25.54 16.86 0.28
CA ASP A 147 26.61 17.68 0.83
C ASP A 147 27.55 16.85 1.72
N PHE A 148 27.00 15.93 2.52
CA PHE A 148 27.78 15.03 3.36
C PHE A 148 28.62 14.05 2.52
N TYR A 149 28.01 13.34 1.56
CA TYR A 149 28.71 12.29 0.80
C TYR A 149 29.52 12.76 -0.42
N LEU A 150 29.18 13.91 -1.01
CA LEU A 150 29.81 14.39 -2.25
C LEU A 150 30.69 15.63 -2.06
N LYS A 151 30.55 16.34 -0.94
CA LYS A 151 31.32 17.56 -0.66
C LYS A 151 32.10 17.52 0.66
N ASP A 152 32.07 16.40 1.38
CA ASP A 152 32.74 16.21 2.67
C ASP A 152 32.35 17.28 3.71
N ILE A 153 31.10 17.78 3.66
CA ILE A 153 30.61 18.78 4.60
C ILE A 153 30.03 18.07 5.83
N ASP A 154 30.62 18.30 7.00
CA ASP A 154 30.02 17.89 8.27
C ASP A 154 28.87 18.84 8.64
N ASN A 155 27.66 18.40 8.31
CA ASN A 155 26.40 19.11 8.55
C ASN A 155 25.49 18.36 9.53
N GLY A 156 26.05 17.46 10.35
CA GLY A 156 25.28 16.67 11.32
C GLY A 156 24.56 15.44 10.74
N TYR A 157 24.68 15.16 9.44
CA TYR A 157 23.98 14.04 8.79
C TYR A 157 24.36 12.67 9.34
N ALA A 158 25.65 12.48 9.67
CA ALA A 158 26.15 11.21 10.20
C ALA A 158 25.54 10.84 11.57
N GLN A 159 25.11 11.84 12.35
CA GLN A 159 24.57 11.69 13.69
C GLN A 159 23.04 11.52 13.71
N GLN A 160 22.36 11.66 12.56
CA GLN A 160 20.92 11.44 12.45
C GLN A 160 20.59 9.95 12.54
N ALA A 161 19.42 9.65 13.10
CA ALA A 161 18.86 8.31 13.10
C ALA A 161 18.71 7.80 11.65
N PRO A 162 18.89 6.49 11.41
CA PRO A 162 18.83 5.95 10.07
C PRO A 162 17.42 5.99 9.47
N VAL A 163 16.40 6.03 10.30
CA VAL A 163 15.00 6.03 9.87
C VAL A 163 14.27 7.19 10.54
N LYS A 164 13.54 7.95 9.74
CA LYS A 164 12.68 9.04 10.19
C LYS A 164 11.30 8.87 9.56
N VAL A 165 10.28 8.75 10.39
CA VAL A 165 8.91 8.51 9.94
C VAL A 165 7.92 9.46 10.59
N PHE A 166 6.85 9.80 9.89
CA PHE A 166 5.78 10.63 10.45
C PHE A 166 4.71 9.75 11.08
N LEU A 167 4.52 9.82 12.39
CA LEU A 167 3.46 9.09 13.07
C LEU A 167 2.13 9.84 12.89
N MET A 168 1.25 9.29 12.04
CA MET A 168 -0.10 9.82 11.82
C MET A 168 -0.95 9.66 13.09
N GLY A 169 -1.94 10.54 13.28
CA GLY A 169 -2.74 10.63 14.51
C GLY A 169 -2.08 11.55 15.54
N ASP A 170 -0.86 11.21 15.98
CA ASP A 170 -0.03 12.10 16.83
C ASP A 170 0.52 13.31 16.05
N ASN A 171 0.60 13.18 14.71
CA ASN A 171 1.11 14.19 13.79
C ASN A 171 2.50 14.73 14.14
N ARG A 172 3.45 13.81 14.36
CA ARG A 172 4.83 14.15 14.71
C ARG A 172 5.84 13.23 14.03
N TRP A 173 7.06 13.72 13.86
CA TRP A 173 8.18 12.91 13.40
C TRP A 173 8.74 12.04 14.53
N VAL A 174 9.10 10.81 14.17
CA VAL A 174 9.75 9.83 15.04
C VAL A 174 11.04 9.40 14.37
N ASP A 175 12.13 9.48 15.12
CA ASP A 175 13.43 8.95 14.74
C ASP A 175 13.55 7.52 15.27
N LEU A 176 13.99 6.59 14.42
CA LEU A 176 14.06 5.16 14.68
C LEU A 176 15.46 4.63 14.33
N ASP A 177 15.93 3.67 15.12
CA ASP A 177 17.22 3.02 14.91
C ASP A 177 17.21 2.06 13.71
N ASP A 178 16.04 1.59 13.27
CA ASP A 178 15.92 0.71 12.12
C ASP A 178 14.47 0.60 11.57
N TRP A 179 14.32 -0.03 10.40
CA TRP A 179 13.04 -0.42 9.83
C TRP A 179 12.99 -1.92 9.42
N PRO A 180 11.93 -2.67 9.78
CA PRO A 180 10.85 -2.27 10.67
C PRO A 180 11.38 -2.06 12.10
N PRO A 181 10.79 -1.16 12.90
CA PRO A 181 11.20 -0.96 14.27
C PRO A 181 10.92 -2.22 15.11
N GLN A 182 11.65 -2.36 16.22
CA GLN A 182 11.29 -3.35 17.24
C GLN A 182 9.98 -2.92 17.91
N VAL A 183 8.95 -3.75 17.79
CA VAL A 183 7.60 -3.48 18.29
C VAL A 183 7.01 -4.72 18.95
N ASP A 184 6.07 -4.50 19.87
CA ASP A 184 5.23 -5.56 20.41
C ASP A 184 4.18 -5.95 19.36
N MET A 185 4.37 -7.12 18.73
CA MET A 185 3.40 -7.64 17.76
C MET A 185 2.05 -7.91 18.43
N GLN A 186 0.98 -7.39 17.83
CA GLN A 186 -0.38 -7.52 18.34
C GLN A 186 -1.24 -8.30 17.36
N SER A 187 -1.94 -9.32 17.85
CA SER A 187 -2.96 -10.04 17.10
C SER A 187 -4.35 -9.51 17.43
N TRP A 188 -5.13 -9.29 16.38
CA TRP A 188 -6.54 -8.92 16.44
C TRP A 188 -7.34 -9.94 15.61
N CYS A 189 -8.26 -10.64 16.24
CA CYS A 189 -9.07 -11.70 15.65
C CYS A 189 -10.39 -11.14 15.11
N LEU A 190 -10.78 -11.64 13.93
CA LEU A 190 -12.10 -11.44 13.35
C LEU A 190 -13.10 -12.34 14.08
N ASP A 191 -14.23 -11.78 14.50
CA ASP A 191 -15.30 -12.48 15.21
C ASP A 191 -16.68 -12.01 14.70
N SER A 192 -17.64 -12.92 14.58
CA SER A 192 -19.01 -12.65 14.14
C SER A 192 -19.93 -13.83 14.45
N ASP A 193 -21.24 -13.65 14.35
CA ASP A 193 -22.21 -14.77 14.30
C ASP A 193 -22.53 -15.26 12.87
N GLY A 194 -21.70 -14.88 11.89
CA GLY A 194 -21.91 -15.14 10.46
C GLY A 194 -22.70 -14.04 9.74
N SER A 195 -22.66 -12.81 10.24
CA SER A 195 -23.36 -11.65 9.68
C SER A 195 -22.52 -10.37 9.72
N ALA A 196 -21.22 -10.47 9.41
CA ALA A 196 -20.32 -9.32 9.34
C ALA A 196 -20.52 -8.44 8.08
N ASN A 197 -21.46 -8.81 7.19
CA ASN A 197 -21.76 -8.03 5.98
C ASN A 197 -22.36 -6.67 6.33
N MET A 198 -21.94 -5.66 5.56
CA MET A 198 -22.41 -4.28 5.67
C MET A 198 -22.03 -3.58 7.00
N TRP A 199 -22.21 -2.26 7.05
CA TRP A 199 -22.03 -1.45 8.25
C TRP A 199 -22.91 -1.91 9.43
N SER A 200 -24.12 -2.39 9.11
CA SER A 200 -25.10 -2.87 10.08
C SER A 200 -24.83 -4.30 10.59
N GLY A 201 -23.82 -4.97 10.04
CA GLY A 201 -23.38 -6.28 10.46
C GLY A 201 -22.80 -6.30 11.86
N ASN A 202 -22.45 -7.50 12.32
CA ASN A 202 -21.98 -7.75 13.68
C ASN A 202 -20.50 -8.13 13.78
N GLY A 203 -19.73 -7.87 12.71
CA GLY A 203 -18.30 -8.15 12.70
C GLY A 203 -17.59 -7.36 13.81
N ALA A 204 -16.85 -8.08 14.64
CA ALA A 204 -16.06 -7.57 15.72
C ALA A 204 -14.57 -7.88 15.49
N LEU A 205 -13.71 -6.96 15.93
CA LEU A 205 -12.27 -7.09 15.93
C LEU A 205 -11.78 -7.10 17.38
N LYS A 206 -11.30 -8.25 17.87
CA LYS A 206 -10.99 -8.48 19.29
C LYS A 206 -9.56 -8.95 19.50
N ARG A 207 -9.00 -8.77 20.70
CA ARG A 207 -7.66 -9.28 21.06
C ARG A 207 -7.65 -10.77 21.40
N GLU A 208 -8.79 -11.30 21.78
CA GLU A 208 -8.99 -12.70 22.13
C GLU A 208 -9.58 -13.43 20.92
N ALA A 209 -9.16 -14.68 20.73
CA ALA A 209 -9.75 -15.53 19.70
C ALA A 209 -11.22 -15.85 20.07
N PRO A 210 -12.12 -15.96 19.08
CA PRO A 210 -13.50 -16.31 19.35
C PRO A 210 -13.60 -17.75 19.87
N ASP A 211 -14.53 -17.98 20.82
CA ASP A 211 -14.81 -19.32 21.36
C ASP A 211 -15.31 -20.29 20.27
N ARG A 212 -15.95 -19.74 19.22
CA ARG A 212 -16.44 -20.48 18.07
C ARG A 212 -16.15 -19.70 16.79
N SER A 213 -15.53 -20.37 15.82
CA SER A 213 -15.39 -19.84 14.47
C SER A 213 -16.72 -19.95 13.73
N MET A 214 -17.22 -18.84 13.21
CA MET A 214 -18.32 -18.77 12.26
C MET A 214 -17.79 -18.28 10.91
N GLU A 215 -18.50 -18.63 9.84
CA GLU A 215 -18.17 -18.19 8.48
C GLU A 215 -19.04 -16.98 8.13
N ASP A 216 -18.41 -15.94 7.60
CA ASP A 216 -19.10 -14.83 6.94
C ASP A 216 -19.09 -15.06 5.44
N VAL A 217 -20.26 -14.95 4.81
CA VAL A 217 -20.45 -15.29 3.38
C VAL A 217 -20.86 -14.04 2.62
N PHE A 218 -20.25 -13.83 1.45
CA PHE A 218 -20.65 -12.80 0.53
C PHE A 218 -20.56 -13.27 -0.92
N THR A 219 -21.27 -12.58 -1.80
CA THR A 219 -21.23 -12.84 -3.25
C THR A 219 -20.48 -11.71 -3.93
N TYR A 220 -19.38 -12.04 -4.60
CA TYR A 220 -18.66 -11.12 -5.46
C TYR A 220 -19.18 -11.22 -6.90
N ASP A 221 -19.64 -10.09 -7.46
CA ASP A 221 -20.03 -9.96 -8.86
C ASP A 221 -18.99 -9.10 -9.61
N PRO A 222 -18.22 -9.69 -10.55
CA PRO A 222 -17.22 -8.94 -11.34
C PRO A 222 -17.80 -7.78 -12.16
N THR A 223 -19.10 -7.78 -12.44
CA THR A 223 -19.78 -6.68 -13.16
C THR A 223 -20.15 -5.50 -12.25
N ASN A 224 -20.09 -5.68 -10.93
CA ASN A 224 -20.34 -4.68 -9.91
C ASN A 224 -19.25 -4.74 -8.82
N PRO A 225 -17.98 -4.44 -9.15
CA PRO A 225 -16.89 -4.50 -8.17
C PRO A 225 -17.07 -3.43 -7.08
N VAL A 226 -16.50 -3.67 -5.90
CA VAL A 226 -16.40 -2.66 -4.84
C VAL A 226 -15.54 -1.49 -5.35
N PRO A 227 -16.05 -0.24 -5.33
CA PRO A 227 -15.29 0.92 -5.77
C PRO A 227 -13.99 1.11 -4.96
N THR A 228 -12.92 1.48 -5.66
CA THR A 228 -11.67 1.89 -4.98
C THR A 228 -11.88 3.28 -4.36
N LEU A 229 -11.70 3.37 -3.05
CA LEU A 229 -11.71 4.62 -2.29
C LEU A 229 -10.47 4.65 -1.40
N GLY A 230 -9.57 5.61 -1.64
CA GLY A 230 -8.39 5.87 -0.81
C GLY A 230 -7.31 4.78 -0.84
N GLY A 231 -6.40 4.85 0.13
CA GLY A 231 -5.20 4.02 0.22
C GLY A 231 -4.02 4.53 -0.61
N ALA A 232 -2.95 3.75 -0.65
CA ALA A 232 -1.74 4.01 -1.43
C ALA A 232 -1.94 3.67 -2.92
N ILE A 233 -2.91 4.33 -3.57
CA ILE A 233 -3.24 4.07 -4.97
C ILE A 233 -2.54 5.04 -5.92
N TYR A 234 -2.52 4.68 -7.20
CA TYR A 234 -1.97 5.54 -8.25
C TYR A 234 -2.68 6.90 -8.29
N TRP A 235 -1.91 7.99 -8.30
CA TRP A 235 -2.39 9.38 -8.19
C TRP A 235 -3.30 9.86 -9.34
N GLY A 236 -3.49 9.04 -10.37
CA GLY A 236 -4.31 9.32 -11.55
C GLY A 236 -5.72 8.73 -11.48
N LEU A 237 -6.10 8.15 -10.34
CA LEU A 237 -7.46 7.69 -10.02
C LEU A 237 -8.18 8.77 -9.19
N ASP A 238 -9.51 8.81 -9.18
CA ASP A 238 -10.23 9.98 -8.64
C ASP A 238 -10.24 10.11 -7.09
N GLN A 239 -9.72 9.12 -6.34
CA GLN A 239 -9.71 9.14 -4.87
C GLN A 239 -8.50 8.43 -4.23
N TRP A 240 -7.51 9.16 -3.71
CA TRP A 240 -6.28 8.61 -3.11
C TRP A 240 -6.05 9.07 -1.67
N GLY A 241 -5.24 8.32 -0.92
CA GLY A 241 -4.86 8.67 0.44
C GLY A 241 -5.90 8.29 1.49
N PRO A 242 -5.88 8.94 2.66
CA PRO A 242 -6.88 8.69 3.70
C PRO A 242 -8.21 9.29 3.24
N VAL A 243 -9.16 8.42 2.91
CA VAL A 243 -10.50 8.79 2.44
C VAL A 243 -11.54 8.01 3.22
N ASP A 244 -12.66 8.65 3.52
CA ASP A 244 -13.80 8.04 4.17
C ASP A 244 -14.40 6.86 3.37
N GLN A 245 -14.48 5.70 4.02
CA GLN A 245 -14.93 4.44 3.46
C GLN A 245 -16.43 4.20 3.61
N ARG A 246 -17.15 5.01 4.40
CA ARG A 246 -18.61 4.86 4.58
C ARG A 246 -19.41 4.65 3.29
N PRO A 247 -19.09 5.28 2.15
CA PRO A 247 -19.84 5.06 0.90
C PRO A 247 -19.86 3.61 0.38
N ILE A 248 -18.93 2.76 0.80
CA ILE A 248 -18.88 1.34 0.42
C ILE A 248 -19.34 0.38 1.52
N LEU A 249 -19.51 0.85 2.76
CA LEU A 249 -19.77 -0.04 3.90
C LEU A 249 -21.19 -0.62 3.88
N ASP A 250 -22.15 -0.06 3.17
CA ASP A 250 -23.51 -0.64 3.07
C ASP A 250 -23.65 -1.69 1.95
N ARG A 251 -22.55 -2.10 1.32
CA ARG A 251 -22.60 -3.15 0.29
C ARG A 251 -22.61 -4.55 0.91
N PRO A 252 -23.41 -5.49 0.37
CA PRO A 252 -23.49 -6.86 0.89
C PRO A 252 -22.20 -7.67 0.64
N ASP A 253 -21.36 -7.25 -0.30
CA ASP A 253 -20.05 -7.83 -0.62
C ASP A 253 -18.88 -7.21 0.16
N VAL A 254 -19.19 -6.41 1.19
CA VAL A 254 -18.20 -5.83 2.11
C VAL A 254 -18.45 -6.39 3.51
N LEU A 255 -17.45 -7.10 4.04
CA LEU A 255 -17.41 -7.54 5.43
C LEU A 255 -16.74 -6.45 6.28
N TYR A 256 -17.39 -6.05 7.38
CA TYR A 256 -16.90 -4.98 8.25
C TYR A 256 -16.72 -5.51 9.68
N TYR A 257 -15.48 -5.49 10.16
CA TYR A 257 -15.11 -5.89 11.52
C TYR A 257 -14.56 -4.69 12.27
N ARG A 258 -15.16 -4.37 13.42
CA ARG A 258 -14.78 -3.20 14.24
C ARG A 258 -14.42 -3.59 15.67
N SER A 259 -13.44 -2.91 16.25
CA SER A 259 -13.18 -3.06 17.68
C SER A 259 -14.22 -2.28 18.50
N ASP A 260 -14.26 -2.54 19.80
CA ASP A 260 -14.80 -1.56 20.74
C ASP A 260 -13.98 -0.25 20.67
N PRO A 261 -14.56 0.90 21.06
CA PRO A 261 -13.81 2.13 21.21
C PRO A 261 -12.55 1.92 22.04
N LEU A 262 -11.40 2.34 21.50
CA LEU A 262 -10.13 2.12 22.16
C LEU A 262 -10.08 2.92 23.47
N PRO A 263 -9.85 2.26 24.63
CA PRO A 263 -9.82 2.97 25.92
C PRO A 263 -8.55 3.82 26.08
N ASN A 264 -7.49 3.48 25.34
CA ASN A 264 -6.22 4.18 25.30
C ASN A 264 -5.75 4.27 23.85
N PRO A 265 -4.99 5.32 23.47
CA PRO A 265 -4.39 5.40 22.16
C PRO A 265 -3.43 4.23 21.92
N ILE A 266 -3.43 3.71 20.70
CA ILE A 266 -2.47 2.70 20.24
C ILE A 266 -1.68 3.29 19.07
N SER A 267 -0.37 3.02 19.03
CA SER A 267 0.47 3.34 17.88
C SER A 267 0.70 2.07 17.07
N ILE A 268 0.38 2.13 15.78
CA ILE A 268 0.60 1.03 14.84
C ILE A 268 1.73 1.47 13.91
N ILE A 269 2.82 0.72 13.89
CA ILE A 269 3.99 1.01 13.06
C ILE A 269 4.68 -0.29 12.66
N GLY A 270 5.01 -0.42 11.37
CA GLY A 270 5.65 -1.61 10.80
C GLY A 270 4.74 -2.35 9.82
N ASP A 271 4.98 -3.65 9.67
CA ASP A 271 4.25 -4.49 8.72
C ASP A 271 2.90 -4.92 9.31
N ILE A 272 1.83 -4.82 8.49
CA ILE A 272 0.48 -5.26 8.83
C ILE A 272 0.13 -6.45 7.94
N ASN A 273 -0.31 -7.54 8.54
CA ASN A 273 -0.74 -8.73 7.82
C ASN A 273 -2.12 -9.16 8.30
N LEU A 274 -2.91 -9.73 7.39
CA LEU A 274 -4.20 -10.35 7.67
C LEU A 274 -4.12 -11.81 7.24
N ASP A 275 -4.29 -12.70 8.22
CA ASP A 275 -4.39 -14.14 7.99
C ASP A 275 -5.87 -14.55 7.94
N LEU A 276 -6.28 -15.19 6.84
CA LEU A 276 -7.62 -15.68 6.60
C LEU A 276 -7.61 -17.18 6.32
N THR A 277 -8.72 -17.83 6.64
CA THR A 277 -9.11 -19.10 6.03
C THR A 277 -10.30 -18.83 5.14
N ILE A 278 -10.17 -19.09 3.84
CA ILE A 278 -11.17 -18.75 2.83
C ILE A 278 -11.66 -20.00 2.11
N ALA A 279 -12.90 -19.99 1.63
CA ALA A 279 -13.41 -20.94 0.66
C ALA A 279 -14.11 -20.15 -0.45
N SER A 280 -14.09 -20.66 -1.68
CA SER A 280 -14.77 -20.05 -2.83
C SER A 280 -15.46 -21.13 -3.64
N ASP A 281 -16.59 -20.81 -4.27
CA ASP A 281 -17.23 -21.65 -5.28
C ASP A 281 -16.51 -21.59 -6.64
N SER A 282 -15.54 -20.70 -6.78
CA SER A 282 -14.77 -20.44 -7.99
C SER A 282 -13.34 -20.97 -7.87
N VAL A 283 -12.71 -21.25 -9.01
CA VAL A 283 -11.32 -21.74 -9.08
C VAL A 283 -10.29 -20.64 -8.84
N ASP A 284 -10.71 -19.39 -8.83
CA ASP A 284 -9.90 -18.23 -8.47
C ASP A 284 -10.79 -17.04 -8.11
N THR A 285 -10.28 -16.17 -7.25
CA THR A 285 -10.90 -14.91 -6.83
C THR A 285 -9.86 -14.02 -6.17
N ASP A 286 -10.22 -12.78 -5.85
CA ASP A 286 -9.35 -11.82 -5.17
C ASP A 286 -9.89 -11.52 -3.77
N PHE A 287 -9.00 -11.31 -2.81
CA PHE A 287 -9.33 -10.70 -1.51
C PHE A 287 -8.63 -9.37 -1.38
N VAL A 288 -9.35 -8.36 -0.90
CA VAL A 288 -8.84 -7.02 -0.61
C VAL A 288 -9.19 -6.70 0.83
N ALA A 289 -8.20 -6.27 1.60
CA ALA A 289 -8.35 -5.89 3.00
C ALA A 289 -7.91 -4.45 3.20
N LYS A 290 -8.68 -3.70 3.99
CA LYS A 290 -8.35 -2.34 4.39
C LYS A 290 -8.26 -2.27 5.90
N LEU A 291 -7.17 -1.72 6.42
CA LEU A 291 -7.12 -1.29 7.81
C LEU A 291 -7.61 0.14 7.86
N CYS A 292 -8.63 0.39 8.67
CA CYS A 292 -9.26 1.69 8.82
C CYS A 292 -9.24 2.16 10.28
N VAL A 293 -9.40 3.46 10.47
CA VAL A 293 -9.71 4.06 11.78
C VAL A 293 -11.12 4.65 11.74
N GLU A 294 -11.93 4.32 12.74
CA GLU A 294 -13.20 5.02 12.97
C GLU A 294 -12.93 6.25 13.84
N GLU A 295 -13.16 7.42 13.28
CA GLU A 295 -12.89 8.70 13.93
C GLU A 295 -14.04 9.10 14.86
N VAL A 296 -13.77 9.99 15.82
CA VAL A 296 -14.81 10.57 16.70
C VAL A 296 -15.89 11.32 15.91
N SER A 297 -15.54 11.83 14.72
CA SER A 297 -16.46 12.45 13.76
C SER A 297 -17.45 11.44 13.13
N GLY A 298 -17.19 10.15 13.27
CA GLY A 298 -17.90 9.05 12.62
C GLY A 298 -17.41 8.74 11.19
N ALA A 299 -16.33 9.37 10.72
CA ALA A 299 -15.68 8.96 9.47
C ALA A 299 -14.94 7.63 9.65
N VAL A 300 -14.89 6.81 8.60
CA VAL A 300 -14.14 5.54 8.60
C VAL A 300 -13.00 5.68 7.62
N THR A 301 -11.82 6.04 8.08
CA THR A 301 -10.74 6.45 7.18
C THR A 301 -9.75 5.33 6.92
N CYS A 302 -9.48 5.04 5.65
CA CYS A 302 -8.52 4.00 5.24
C CYS A 302 -7.09 4.42 5.57
N LEU A 303 -6.36 3.58 6.32
CA LEU A 303 -4.95 3.76 6.65
C LEU A 303 -4.05 3.07 5.63
N THR A 304 -4.36 1.81 5.31
CA THR A 304 -3.60 1.02 4.34
C THR A 304 -4.47 -0.08 3.73
N VAL A 305 -4.05 -0.59 2.58
CA VAL A 305 -4.79 -1.56 1.77
C VAL A 305 -3.86 -2.65 1.24
N GLY A 306 -4.26 -3.90 1.41
CA GLY A 306 -3.62 -5.07 0.85
C GLY A 306 -4.57 -5.81 -0.07
N SER A 307 -4.02 -6.48 -1.09
CA SER A 307 -4.79 -7.36 -1.96
C SER A 307 -3.98 -8.59 -2.35
N LEU A 308 -4.68 -9.69 -2.60
CA LEU A 308 -4.08 -10.92 -3.07
C LEU A 308 -5.06 -11.67 -3.98
N ARG A 309 -4.58 -12.03 -5.17
CA ARG A 309 -5.27 -12.95 -6.06
C ARG A 309 -4.95 -14.40 -5.67
N CYS A 310 -5.99 -15.19 -5.43
CA CYS A 310 -5.88 -16.49 -4.77
C CYS A 310 -4.99 -17.48 -5.50
N ARG A 311 -4.94 -17.44 -6.84
CA ARG A 311 -4.04 -18.32 -7.60
C ARG A 311 -2.55 -18.12 -7.24
N TYR A 312 -2.16 -16.93 -6.78
CA TYR A 312 -0.77 -16.62 -6.39
C TYR A 312 -0.52 -16.75 -4.88
N ARG A 313 -1.48 -17.27 -4.11
CA ARG A 313 -1.36 -17.38 -2.64
C ARG A 313 -0.12 -18.14 -2.15
N GLN A 314 0.45 -19.01 -2.98
CA GLN A 314 1.66 -19.78 -2.67
C GLN A 314 2.89 -19.33 -3.47
N SER A 315 2.70 -18.85 -4.70
CA SER A 315 3.80 -18.48 -5.59
C SER A 315 3.33 -17.54 -6.69
N TRP A 316 4.12 -16.48 -6.94
CA TRP A 316 3.92 -15.59 -8.07
C TRP A 316 4.30 -16.22 -9.42
N SER A 317 5.15 -17.25 -9.43
CA SER A 317 5.64 -17.91 -10.65
C SER A 317 4.94 -19.23 -10.99
N GLN A 318 4.24 -19.81 -10.01
CA GLN A 318 3.53 -21.08 -10.15
C GLN A 318 2.10 -20.91 -9.62
N PRO A 319 1.20 -20.28 -10.39
CA PRO A 319 -0.18 -20.09 -9.96
C PRO A 319 -0.87 -21.44 -9.79
N GLN A 320 -1.62 -21.59 -8.71
CA GLN A 320 -2.41 -22.79 -8.41
C GLN A 320 -3.86 -22.40 -8.19
N PRO A 321 -4.84 -22.98 -8.91
CA PRO A 321 -6.24 -22.68 -8.66
C PRO A 321 -6.65 -23.06 -7.21
N LEU A 322 -7.75 -22.48 -6.75
CA LEU A 322 -8.51 -22.97 -5.60
C LEU A 322 -9.27 -24.24 -6.01
N THR A 323 -9.51 -25.12 -5.05
CA THR A 323 -10.51 -26.18 -5.19
C THR A 323 -11.86 -25.64 -4.72
N PRO A 324 -12.88 -25.59 -5.58
CA PRO A 324 -14.18 -25.07 -5.18
C PRO A 324 -14.74 -25.76 -3.92
N GLY A 325 -15.16 -24.96 -2.95
CA GLY A 325 -15.71 -25.40 -1.67
C GLY A 325 -14.69 -25.88 -0.63
N GLU A 326 -13.40 -26.01 -0.97
CA GLU A 326 -12.36 -26.37 0.00
C GLU A 326 -11.74 -25.13 0.65
N SER A 327 -11.55 -25.19 1.97
CA SER A 327 -10.88 -24.14 2.72
C SER A 327 -9.39 -24.05 2.35
N SER A 328 -8.89 -22.83 2.18
CA SER A 328 -7.50 -22.50 1.89
C SER A 328 -7.01 -21.39 2.82
N PRO A 329 -5.80 -21.50 3.39
CA PRO A 329 -5.19 -20.40 4.12
C PRO A 329 -4.74 -19.29 3.15
N LEU A 330 -4.84 -18.05 3.59
CA LEU A 330 -4.47 -16.87 2.83
C LEU A 330 -3.84 -15.83 3.77
N THR A 331 -2.66 -15.32 3.42
CA THR A 331 -2.03 -14.20 4.14
C THR A 331 -1.96 -13.00 3.21
N LEU A 332 -2.63 -11.91 3.57
CA LEU A 332 -2.54 -10.63 2.87
C LEU A 332 -1.58 -9.72 3.63
N ARG A 333 -0.65 -9.09 2.91
CA ARG A 333 0.13 -7.97 3.45
C ARG A 333 -0.57 -6.67 3.07
N LEU A 334 -0.87 -5.86 4.08
CA LEU A 334 -1.51 -4.55 3.92
C LEU A 334 -0.49 -3.42 3.82
#